data_AF-A0AB36WRP9-F1
#
_entry.id   AF-A0AB36WRP9-F1
#
_cell.length_a   1.000
_cell.length_b   1.000
_cell.length_c   1.000
_cell.angle_alpha   90.00
_cell.angle_beta   90.00
_cell.angle_gamma   90.00
#
_symmetry.space_group_name_H-M   'P 1'
#
loop_
_entity.id
_entity.type
_entity.pdbx_description
1 polymer ?
#
loop_
_entity_poly.entity_id
_entity_poly.type
_entity_poly.pdbx_seq_one_letter_code
_entity_poly.pdbx_strand_id
1 'polypeptide(L)'
;MIDFGVEVQELLTAWGNWVLAEGNGLGYSSPMASLMRGHVVEKSKVRSAMFLTDDEALKVERLVTILCECKPLEGKILKLKYIDRMSTNGIAEYYLTPLKYGKDSVNKVSSHTAVQHIARAEGFIAGLIVGQTRLSH
;
A
#
# COMPACT_ATOMS: atom_id res chain seq x y z
N MET A 1 -8.39 7.41 16.52
CA MET A 1 -7.70 6.26 17.15
C MET A 1 -7.73 5.18 16.09
N ILE A 2 -6.59 4.71 15.59
CA ILE A 2 -6.60 3.63 14.59
C ILE A 2 -7.21 2.42 15.28
N ASP A 3 -8.31 1.92 14.75
CA ASP A 3 -8.96 0.72 15.29
C ASP A 3 -8.06 -0.49 15.01
N PHE A 4 -7.56 -1.11 16.07
CA PHE A 4 -6.63 -2.24 16.00
C PHE A 4 -7.33 -3.56 15.59
N GLY A 5 -8.64 -3.53 15.34
CA GLY A 5 -9.38 -4.62 14.70
C GLY A 5 -9.19 -4.71 13.18
N VAL A 6 -8.59 -3.68 12.57
CA VAL A 6 -8.37 -3.62 11.11
C VAL A 6 -7.04 -4.29 10.76
N GLU A 7 -7.07 -5.27 9.84
CA GLU A 7 -5.86 -5.90 9.36
C GLU A 7 -4.95 -4.85 8.68
N VAL A 8 -3.63 -4.88 8.95
CA VAL A 8 -2.65 -3.97 8.34
C VAL A 8 -2.77 -3.93 6.81
N GLN A 9 -3.20 -5.04 6.20
CA GLN A 9 -3.44 -5.13 4.77
C GLN A 9 -4.59 -4.25 4.30
N GLU A 10 -5.68 -4.14 5.07
CA GLU A 10 -6.81 -3.25 4.79
C GLU A 10 -6.40 -1.79 4.94
N LEU A 11 -5.68 -1.45 6.02
CA LEU A 11 -5.13 -0.13 6.27
C LEU A 11 -4.23 0.34 5.11
N LEU A 12 -3.30 -0.51 4.68
CA LEU A 12 -2.40 -0.22 3.56
C LEU A 12 -3.13 -0.19 2.21
N THR A 13 -4.19 -0.97 2.05
CA THR A 13 -5.04 -0.92 0.87
C THR A 13 -5.78 0.41 0.78
N ALA A 14 -6.34 0.89 1.90
CA ALA A 14 -7.00 2.18 2.00
C ALA A 14 -6.01 3.33 1.79
N TRP A 15 -4.82 3.27 2.39
CA TRP A 15 -3.76 4.26 2.18
C TRP A 15 -3.33 4.32 0.71
N GLY A 16 -3.12 3.18 0.06
CA GLY A 16 -2.80 3.14 -1.37
C GLY A 16 -3.90 3.76 -2.26
N ASN A 17 -5.18 3.60 -1.88
CA ASN A 17 -6.29 4.27 -2.56
C ASN A 17 -6.26 5.79 -2.35
N TRP A 18 -5.98 6.24 -1.12
CA TRP A 18 -5.87 7.66 -0.79
C TRP A 18 -4.73 8.33 -1.56
N VAL A 19 -3.55 7.70 -1.64
CA VAL A 19 -2.41 8.20 -2.42
C VAL A 19 -2.76 8.37 -3.90
N LEU A 20 -3.51 7.42 -4.49
CA LEU A 20 -3.96 7.52 -5.88
C LEU A 20 -5.04 8.58 -6.08
N ALA A 21 -5.89 8.83 -5.09
CA ALA A 21 -6.94 9.85 -5.15
C ALA A 21 -6.37 11.28 -5.10
N GLU A 22 -5.34 11.51 -4.27
CA GLU A 22 -4.60 12.78 -4.18
C GLU A 22 -3.74 13.08 -5.41
N GLY A 23 -3.41 12.07 -6.24
CA GLY A 23 -2.68 12.25 -7.51
C GLY A 23 -3.37 13.16 -8.54
N ASN A 24 -4.66 13.46 -8.35
CA ASN A 24 -5.39 14.46 -9.15
C ASN A 24 -5.30 15.90 -8.60
N GLY A 25 -4.54 16.12 -7.52
CA GLY A 25 -3.98 17.43 -7.12
C GLY A 25 -4.98 18.53 -6.73
N LEU A 26 -6.27 18.27 -6.75
CA LEU A 26 -7.31 19.21 -6.32
C LEU A 26 -8.41 18.35 -5.69
N GLY A 27 -8.59 18.43 -4.37
CA GLY A 27 -9.71 17.82 -3.63
C GLY A 27 -11.11 18.29 -4.08
N TYR A 28 -11.25 18.86 -5.27
CA TYR A 28 -12.49 19.21 -5.92
C TYR A 28 -13.01 18.04 -6.75
N SER A 29 -13.82 17.20 -6.11
CA SER A 29 -14.83 16.45 -6.84
C SER A 29 -15.99 17.38 -7.15
N SER A 30 -16.19 17.73 -8.43
CA SER A 30 -17.40 18.43 -8.87
C SER A 30 -18.65 17.73 -8.31
N PRO A 31 -19.69 18.47 -7.87
CA PRO A 31 -20.98 17.89 -7.48
C PRO A 31 -21.54 16.94 -8.56
N MET A 32 -21.29 17.26 -9.84
CA MET A 32 -21.64 16.41 -10.97
C MET A 32 -20.83 15.10 -11.01
N ALA A 33 -19.54 15.15 -10.67
CA ALA A 33 -18.69 13.96 -10.58
C ALA A 33 -19.13 13.06 -9.42
N SER A 34 -19.56 13.63 -8.29
CA SER A 34 -20.15 12.88 -7.17
C SER A 34 -21.50 12.25 -7.54
N LEU A 35 -22.38 12.98 -8.23
CA LEU A 35 -23.67 12.48 -8.71
C LEU A 35 -23.54 11.39 -9.78
N MET A 36 -22.53 11.48 -10.65
CA MET A 36 -22.27 10.44 -11.66
C MET A 36 -21.69 9.17 -11.03
N ARG A 37 -20.82 9.28 -10.00
CA ARG A 37 -20.34 8.12 -9.23
C ARG A 37 -21.47 7.35 -8.53
N GLY A 38 -22.55 8.02 -8.12
CA GLY A 38 -23.73 7.37 -7.55
C GLY A 38 -24.59 6.57 -8.55
N HIS A 39 -24.46 6.86 -9.86
CA HIS A 39 -25.26 6.22 -10.92
C HIS A 39 -24.47 5.27 -11.81
N VAL A 40 -23.14 5.29 -11.75
CA VAL A 40 -22.31 4.26 -12.37
C VAL A 40 -22.36 3.05 -11.45
N VAL A 41 -23.09 2.02 -11.86
CA VAL A 41 -22.94 0.67 -11.29
C VAL A 41 -21.49 0.29 -11.47
N GLU A 42 -20.68 0.43 -10.41
CA GLU A 42 -19.26 0.08 -10.42
C GLU A 42 -19.13 -1.43 -10.64
N LYS A 43 -19.09 -1.84 -11.91
CA LYS A 43 -18.64 -3.17 -12.33
C LYS A 43 -17.12 -3.25 -12.14
N SER A 44 -16.64 -3.24 -10.91
CA SER A 44 -15.25 -3.57 -10.57
C SER A 44 -15.06 -3.60 -9.06
N LYS A 45 -14.93 -4.82 -8.52
CA LYS A 45 -14.37 -5.21 -7.21
C LYS A 45 -14.60 -4.23 -6.06
N VAL A 46 -15.44 -4.65 -5.11
CA VAL A 46 -15.58 -4.17 -3.73
C VAL A 46 -14.34 -3.38 -3.30
N ARG A 47 -14.42 -2.06 -3.47
CA ARG A 47 -13.42 -1.12 -2.98
C ARG A 47 -13.45 -1.29 -1.47
N SER A 48 -12.37 -1.79 -0.88
CA SER A 48 -12.31 -2.09 0.56
C SER A 48 -12.91 -0.90 1.32
N ALA A 49 -13.89 -1.18 2.18
CA ALA A 49 -14.87 -0.23 2.71
C ALA A 49 -14.28 0.81 3.67
N MET A 50 -12.97 0.75 3.90
CA MET A 50 -12.25 1.62 4.80
C MET A 50 -11.86 2.93 4.09
N PHE A 51 -12.49 4.01 4.53
CA PHE A 51 -12.10 5.36 4.19
C PHE A 51 -11.14 5.89 5.26
N LEU A 52 -9.92 6.24 4.85
CA LEU A 52 -8.98 6.96 5.71
C LEU A 52 -9.25 8.46 5.61
N THR A 53 -9.26 9.14 6.75
CA THR A 53 -9.15 10.60 6.77
C THR A 53 -7.73 11.03 6.37
N ASP A 54 -7.54 12.27 5.90
CA ASP A 54 -6.22 12.78 5.52
C ASP A 54 -5.21 12.67 6.67
N ASP A 55 -5.63 13.00 7.91
CA ASP A 55 -4.76 12.88 9.09
C ASP A 55 -4.33 11.43 9.37
N GLU A 56 -5.22 10.45 9.15
CA GLU A 56 -4.89 9.04 9.31
C GLU A 56 -4.01 8.53 8.17
N ALA A 57 -4.30 8.94 6.94
CA ALA A 57 -3.48 8.61 5.78
C ALA A 57 -2.06 9.18 5.92
N LEU A 58 -1.91 10.42 6.41
CA LEU A 58 -0.62 11.03 6.69
C LEU A 58 0.15 10.32 7.81
N LYS A 59 -0.54 9.76 8.82
CA LYS A 59 0.11 8.90 9.83
C LYS A 59 0.64 7.62 9.20
N VAL A 60 -0.14 6.97 8.33
CA VAL A 60 0.32 5.79 7.59
C VAL A 60 1.49 6.14 6.66
N GLU A 61 1.44 7.27 5.95
CA GLU A 61 2.53 7.75 5.10
C GLU A 61 3.84 7.93 5.90
N ARG A 62 3.77 8.47 7.11
CA ARG A 62 4.94 8.57 8.01
C ARG A 62 5.50 7.19 8.36
N LEU A 63 4.65 6.21 8.66
CA LEU A 63 5.09 4.83 8.94
C LEU A 63 5.77 4.19 7.72
N VAL A 64 5.19 4.39 6.53
CA VAL A 64 5.78 3.92 5.26
C VAL A 64 7.10 4.63 4.97
N THR A 65 7.21 5.92 5.30
CA THR A 65 8.46 6.69 5.17
C THR A 65 9.56 6.09 6.05
N ILE A 66 9.26 5.80 7.32
CA ILE A 66 10.19 5.13 8.24
C ILE A 66 10.61 3.75 7.70
N LEU A 67 9.67 2.99 7.11
CA LEU A 67 9.99 1.71 6.46
C LEU A 67 10.95 1.93 5.29
N CYS A 68 10.71 2.91 4.42
CA CYS A 68 11.58 3.21 3.28
C CYS A 68 12.99 3.63 3.71
N GLU A 69 13.12 4.34 4.83
CA GLU A 69 14.42 4.73 5.40
C GLU A 69 15.16 3.54 6.01
N CYS A 70 14.47 2.71 6.81
CA CYS A 70 15.08 1.57 7.50
C CYS A 70 15.35 0.37 6.57
N LYS A 71 14.45 0.13 5.62
CA LYS A 71 14.38 -1.06 4.76
C LYS A 71 13.93 -0.65 3.35
N PRO A 72 14.82 -0.05 2.54
CA PRO A 72 14.44 0.55 1.26
C PRO A 72 13.87 -0.45 0.25
N LEU A 73 14.36 -1.69 0.25
CA LEU A 73 13.86 -2.75 -0.62
C LEU A 73 12.40 -3.10 -0.29
N GLU A 74 12.11 -3.38 0.97
CA GLU A 74 10.77 -3.67 1.49
C GLU A 74 9.84 -2.48 1.27
N GLY A 75 10.30 -1.25 1.51
CA GLY A 75 9.53 -0.03 1.27
C GLY A 75 9.14 0.12 -0.21
N LYS A 76 10.06 -0.14 -1.15
CA LYS A 76 9.75 -0.09 -2.58
C LYS A 76 8.76 -1.19 -2.99
N ILE A 77 8.92 -2.40 -2.47
CA ILE A 77 8.00 -3.53 -2.72
C ILE A 77 6.60 -3.24 -2.18
N LEU A 78 6.50 -2.63 -0.98
CA LEU A 78 5.24 -2.23 -0.39
C LEU A 78 4.50 -1.22 -1.30
N LYS A 79 5.20 -0.20 -1.80
CA LYS A 79 4.64 0.78 -2.74
C LYS A 79 4.16 0.13 -4.04
N LEU A 80 4.96 -0.77 -4.63
CA LEU A 80 4.57 -1.53 -5.83
C LEU A 80 3.29 -2.36 -5.60
N LYS A 81 3.13 -2.93 -4.39
CA LYS A 81 1.97 -3.75 -4.03
C LYS A 81 0.70 -2.91 -3.80
N TYR A 82 0.81 -1.85 -3.01
CA TYR A 82 -0.36 -1.13 -2.50
C TYR A 82 -0.72 0.13 -3.28
N ILE A 83 0.25 0.80 -3.91
CA ILE A 83 0.01 1.95 -4.79
C ILE A 83 -0.13 1.46 -6.24
N ASP A 84 0.91 0.80 -6.78
CA ASP A 84 0.93 0.39 -8.19
C ASP A 84 0.08 -0.87 -8.47
N ARG A 85 -0.54 -1.45 -7.43
CA ARG A 85 -1.41 -2.65 -7.48
C ARG A 85 -0.77 -3.85 -8.18
N MET A 86 0.56 -3.95 -8.15
CA MET A 86 1.29 -5.02 -8.81
C MET A 86 1.04 -6.36 -8.10
N SER A 87 0.81 -7.41 -8.89
CA SER A 87 0.67 -8.76 -8.35
C SER A 87 2.00 -9.25 -7.76
N THR A 88 1.95 -10.23 -6.86
CA THR A 88 3.16 -10.85 -6.28
C THR A 88 4.07 -11.44 -7.35
N ASN A 89 3.48 -12.07 -8.37
CA ASN A 89 4.19 -12.56 -9.54
C ASN A 89 4.82 -11.42 -10.34
N GLY A 90 4.10 -10.32 -10.55
CA GLY A 90 4.62 -9.14 -11.24
C GLY A 90 5.80 -8.51 -10.49
N ILE A 91 5.73 -8.41 -9.16
CA ILE A 91 6.84 -7.90 -8.34
C ILE A 91 8.06 -8.83 -8.44
N ALA A 92 7.85 -10.15 -8.41
CA ALA A 92 8.94 -11.11 -8.55
C ALA A 92 9.60 -11.03 -9.94
N GLU A 93 8.81 -10.94 -11.00
CA GLU A 93 9.29 -10.96 -12.37
C GLU A 93 9.87 -9.62 -12.83
N TYR A 94 9.17 -8.50 -12.59
CA TYR A 94 9.55 -7.21 -13.16
C TYR A 94 10.43 -6.36 -12.24
N TYR A 95 10.44 -6.65 -10.93
CA TYR A 95 11.24 -5.89 -9.98
C TYR A 95 12.37 -6.72 -9.36
N LEU A 96 12.05 -7.85 -8.72
CA LEU A 96 13.06 -8.64 -8.01
C LEU A 96 14.01 -9.40 -8.94
N THR A 97 13.52 -9.91 -10.07
CA THR A 97 14.35 -10.66 -11.02
C THR A 97 15.43 -9.78 -11.66
N PRO A 98 15.11 -8.60 -12.22
CA PRO A 98 16.12 -7.68 -12.73
C PRO A 98 17.10 -7.21 -11.64
N LEU A 99 16.59 -7.00 -10.41
CA LEU A 99 17.42 -6.57 -9.28
C LEU A 99 18.43 -7.64 -8.85
N LYS A 100 18.04 -8.92 -8.86
CA LYS A 100 18.89 -10.02 -8.38
C LYS A 100 19.82 -10.57 -9.45
N TYR A 101 19.33 -10.74 -10.68
CA TYR A 101 20.05 -11.46 -11.74
C TYR A 101 20.38 -10.59 -12.97
N GLY A 102 19.89 -9.34 -13.03
CA GLY A 102 20.00 -8.49 -14.21
C GLY A 102 18.84 -8.67 -15.20
N LYS A 103 18.63 -7.70 -16.08
CA LYS A 103 17.48 -7.64 -17.01
C LYS A 103 17.45 -8.78 -18.03
N ASP A 104 18.61 -9.29 -18.42
CA ASP A 104 18.75 -10.28 -19.48
C ASP A 104 18.92 -11.72 -18.95
N SER A 105 18.65 -11.94 -17.65
CA SER A 105 18.79 -13.26 -17.05
C SER A 105 17.65 -14.20 -17.43
N VAL A 106 18.00 -15.45 -17.73
CA VAL A 106 17.02 -16.55 -17.88
C VAL A 106 16.44 -16.96 -16.52
N ASN A 107 17.17 -16.70 -15.42
CA ASN A 107 16.76 -17.07 -14.08
C ASN A 107 15.72 -16.10 -13.53
N LYS A 108 14.65 -16.63 -12.92
CA LYS A 108 13.58 -15.83 -12.30
C LYS A 108 13.55 -16.00 -10.78
N VAL A 109 13.27 -14.91 -10.08
CA VAL A 109 12.96 -14.95 -8.65
C VAL A 109 11.57 -15.56 -8.46
N SER A 110 11.44 -16.46 -7.50
CA SER A 110 10.15 -17.08 -7.17
C SER A 110 9.18 -16.04 -6.60
N SER A 111 7.90 -16.17 -6.94
CA SER A 111 6.81 -15.37 -6.36
C SER A 111 6.75 -15.48 -4.84
N HIS A 112 7.17 -16.61 -4.28
CA HIS A 112 7.27 -16.81 -2.83
C HIS A 112 8.24 -15.81 -2.17
N THR A 113 9.33 -15.45 -2.85
CA THR A 113 10.26 -14.44 -2.34
C THR A 113 9.60 -13.06 -2.27
N ALA A 114 8.78 -12.70 -3.26
CA ALA A 114 8.00 -11.45 -3.20
C ALA A 114 7.01 -11.45 -2.04
N VAL A 115 6.31 -12.57 -1.80
CA VAL A 115 5.41 -12.73 -0.65
C VAL A 115 6.15 -12.53 0.67
N GLN A 116 7.35 -13.08 0.81
CA GLN A 116 8.16 -12.90 2.02
C GLN A 116 8.55 -11.44 2.27
N HIS A 117 8.95 -10.70 1.23
CA HIS A 117 9.28 -9.28 1.38
C HIS A 117 8.04 -8.45 1.74
N ILE A 118 6.89 -8.74 1.13
CA ILE A 118 5.62 -8.09 1.46
C ILE A 118 5.26 -8.34 2.92
N ALA A 119 5.27 -9.59 3.38
CA ALA A 119 4.96 -9.95 4.76
C ALA A 119 5.92 -9.30 5.78
N ARG A 120 7.21 -9.19 5.45
CA ARG A 120 8.20 -8.48 6.28
C ARG A 120 7.90 -6.99 6.38
N ALA A 121 7.46 -6.38 5.27
CA ALA A 121 7.11 -4.96 5.22
C ALA A 121 5.83 -4.68 6.03
N GLU A 122 4.78 -5.50 5.84
CA GLU A 122 3.53 -5.45 6.61
C GLU A 122 3.79 -5.66 8.11
N GLY A 123 4.57 -6.68 8.48
CA GLY A 123 4.92 -6.97 9.87
C GLY A 123 5.74 -5.87 10.53
N PHE A 124 6.62 -5.19 9.78
CA PHE A 124 7.36 -4.04 10.30
C PHE A 124 6.41 -2.87 10.63
N ILE A 125 5.49 -2.54 9.73
CA ILE A 125 4.48 -1.49 9.95
C ILE A 125 3.56 -1.86 11.12
N ALA A 126 3.10 -3.12 11.19
CA ALA A 126 2.32 -3.62 12.32
C ALA A 126 3.06 -3.44 13.65
N GLY A 127 4.36 -3.75 13.67
CA GLY A 127 5.22 -3.55 14.84
C GLY A 127 5.33 -2.09 15.27
N LEU A 128 5.50 -1.16 14.32
CA LEU A 128 5.53 0.29 14.60
C LEU A 128 4.20 0.79 15.17
N ILE A 129 3.08 0.34 14.60
CA ILE A 129 1.73 0.68 15.08
C ILE A 129 1.56 0.26 16.54
N VAL A 130 1.92 -0.98 16.89
CA VAL A 130 1.85 -1.49 18.28
C VAL A 130 2.81 -0.73 19.20
N GLY A 131 4.00 -0.39 18.71
CA GLY A 131 5.01 0.36 19.48
C GLY A 131 4.56 1.78 19.84
N GLN A 132 3.89 2.49 18.93
CA GLN A 132 3.38 3.83 19.19
C GLN A 132 2.29 3.84 20.27
N THR A 133 1.41 2.84 20.29
CA THR A 133 0.34 2.72 21.30
C THR A 133 0.86 2.54 22.72
N ARG A 134 2.00 1.85 22.87
CA ARG A 134 2.61 1.60 24.19
C ARG A 134 3.29 2.83 24.78
N LEU A 135 3.63 3.83 23.95
CA LEU A 135 4.27 5.07 24.39
C LEU A 135 3.25 6.18 24.72
N SER A 136 1.98 6.00 24.35
CA SER A 136 0.88 6.93 24.63
C SER A 136 0.08 6.62 25.91
N HIS A 137 0.51 5.62 26.68
CA HIS A 137 -0.01 5.24 27.99
C HIS A 137 1.06 5.47 29.06
#